data_AF-A0AAD4MV09-F1
#
_entry.id   AF-A0AAD4MV09-F1
#
_cell.length_a   1.000
_cell.length_b   1.000
_cell.length_c   1.000
_cell.angle_alpha   90.00
_cell.angle_beta   90.00
_cell.angle_gamma   90.00
#
_symmetry.space_group_name_H-M   'P 1'
#
loop_
_entity.id
_entity.type
_entity.pdbx_description
1 polymer ?
#
loop_
_entity_poly.entity_id
_entity_poly.type
_entity_poly.pdbx_seq_one_letter_code
_entity_poly.pdbx_strand_id
1 'polypeptide(L)'
;MGGLSPIDPCGFFKFGIADKIQTTTESESSSASSSEEVEPLPPIVADTPEGEEAVMNALKDAVESHKILLQNVTIVMPNFNPDPHEFFDSLLRGGLIRPAPLPQVPALPPKSFTVTNLLPGSDPRRPQYNPPNYGGSPVVNPGFVGPLVPQVPTPPKDALIDVEILNSRMKLNKNLKVLDASYEPEGNAVDPTIFQDLYYGKWDKLIKEKKGLQYERSHIPGAIHFNLNVATYPSWNERQALYPADLFQEYVRRLGINKNDEIVVYSRGTLGGMLHAARVWALFRIYGHERIRVLNGGLEAWRRADLPTDNEKPEVEHGKWVAVLNTKLLITFEELTTTQADGYCIFSRLYWYNFLDARPRNEFFGFNGNRLFGPQRSRVSGSKPFPADELIRSDGFFATNSEILQKLQNTGFVQSRQTIVAGNTADEASVVILALKLIGEERARLYNKNSVDELRSSYLCDD
;
A
#
# COMPACT_ATOMS: atom_id res chain seq x y z
N MET A 1 -34.91 -3.64 41.23
CA MET A 1 -33.88 -3.28 42.22
C MET A 1 -32.70 -4.19 41.93
N GLY A 2 -31.66 -3.77 41.21
CA GLY A 2 -30.56 -2.86 41.64
C GLY A 2 -29.33 -3.74 41.92
N GLY A 3 -28.09 -3.51 41.49
CA GLY A 3 -27.41 -2.38 40.84
C GLY A 3 -26.00 -2.81 40.34
N LEU A 4 -25.21 -1.82 39.89
CA LEU A 4 -23.96 -1.84 39.10
C LEU A 4 -22.65 -2.29 39.84
N SER A 5 -21.68 -2.82 39.05
CA SER A 5 -20.16 -2.70 39.01
C SER A 5 -19.29 -2.57 40.29
N PRO A 6 -17.96 -2.89 40.32
CA PRO A 6 -16.96 -2.60 39.27
C PRO A 6 -15.85 -3.65 38.95
N ILE A 7 -15.14 -3.32 37.88
CA ILE A 7 -13.92 -3.86 37.24
C ILE A 7 -12.75 -4.03 38.24
N ASP A 8 -11.88 -5.03 38.03
CA ASP A 8 -10.43 -4.87 38.19
C ASP A 8 -9.64 -5.76 37.20
N PRO A 9 -8.48 -5.27 36.66
CA PRO A 9 -7.74 -5.79 35.53
C PRO A 9 -6.56 -6.69 35.96
N CYS A 10 -5.87 -7.28 34.98
CA CYS A 10 -4.68 -8.14 35.09
C CYS A 10 -4.98 -9.65 35.24
N GLY A 11 -5.27 -10.31 34.11
CA GLY A 11 -5.20 -11.76 33.96
C GLY A 11 -4.00 -12.17 33.11
N PHE A 12 -2.96 -12.68 33.76
CA PHE A 12 -1.78 -13.31 33.14
C PHE A 12 -2.16 -14.65 32.47
N PHE A 13 -1.57 -14.96 31.31
CA PHE A 13 -1.52 -16.32 30.76
C PHE A 13 -0.06 -16.78 30.63
N LYS A 14 0.24 -17.95 31.22
CA LYS A 14 1.51 -18.71 31.14
C LYS A 14 1.47 -19.66 29.95
N PHE A 15 2.61 -19.85 29.26
CA PHE A 15 2.89 -21.08 28.51
C PHE A 15 4.37 -21.49 28.67
N GLY A 16 4.58 -22.81 28.86
CA GLY A 16 5.86 -23.45 29.17
C GLY A 16 6.65 -23.94 27.95
N ILE A 17 7.92 -24.27 28.19
CA ILE A 17 8.90 -24.75 27.21
C ILE A 17 8.79 -26.27 27.08
N ALA A 18 8.80 -26.81 25.85
CA ALA A 18 8.87 -28.25 25.57
C ALA A 18 10.22 -28.63 24.96
N ASP A 19 10.81 -29.71 25.46
CA ASP A 19 12.15 -30.22 25.18
C ASP A 19 12.37 -30.80 23.76
N LYS A 20 13.58 -30.59 23.23
CA LYS A 20 14.46 -31.62 22.64
C LYS A 20 15.80 -31.02 22.15
N ILE A 21 16.91 -31.41 22.77
CA ILE A 21 18.26 -31.22 22.20
C ILE A 21 18.90 -32.59 22.01
N GLN A 22 19.28 -32.92 20.76
CA GLN A 22 20.20 -34.00 20.44
C GLN A 22 21.63 -33.48 20.55
N THR A 23 22.46 -34.14 21.34
CA THR A 23 23.91 -33.94 21.37
C THR A 23 24.58 -34.84 20.35
N THR A 24 25.30 -34.27 19.39
CA THR A 24 26.28 -35.01 18.57
C THR A 24 27.65 -34.82 19.20
N THR A 25 28.25 -35.91 19.69
CA THR A 25 29.62 -35.98 20.20
C THR A 25 30.47 -36.87 19.29
N GLU A 26 31.61 -36.34 18.84
CA GLU A 26 32.87 -37.05 18.55
C GLU A 26 33.95 -36.17 19.21
N SER A 27 34.92 -36.60 20.00
CA SER A 27 35.45 -37.92 20.38
C SER A 27 36.31 -37.75 21.65
N GLU A 28 36.20 -38.71 22.59
CA GLU A 28 37.19 -39.23 23.57
C GLU A 28 37.96 -38.22 24.47
N SER A 29 38.03 -38.35 25.80
CA SER A 29 38.22 -39.54 26.63
C SER A 29 37.95 -39.25 28.12
N SER A 30 37.68 -40.33 28.87
CA SER A 30 37.87 -40.51 30.32
C SER A 30 36.76 -40.10 31.31
N SER A 31 36.07 -41.13 31.78
CA SER A 31 35.79 -41.48 33.19
C SER A 31 35.05 -40.49 34.10
N ALA A 32 33.86 -40.95 34.50
CA ALA A 32 33.31 -41.01 35.86
C ALA A 32 31.87 -40.50 35.89
N SER A 33 30.97 -41.44 36.15
CA SER A 33 29.56 -41.25 36.37
C SER A 33 29.30 -40.46 37.65
N SER A 34 28.68 -39.29 37.52
CA SER A 34 27.74 -38.76 38.50
C SER A 34 26.70 -37.97 37.73
N SER A 35 25.51 -38.56 37.56
CA SER A 35 24.32 -37.85 37.13
C SER A 35 23.94 -36.88 38.25
N GLU A 36 24.45 -35.64 38.18
CA GLU A 36 23.79 -34.53 38.86
C GLU A 36 22.50 -34.23 38.08
N GLU A 37 21.37 -34.59 38.67
CA GLU A 37 20.09 -33.97 38.31
C GLU A 37 20.25 -32.47 38.53
N VAL A 38 20.39 -31.72 37.45
CA VAL A 38 20.31 -30.26 37.52
C VAL A 38 18.84 -29.92 37.74
N GLU A 39 18.52 -29.55 38.99
CA GLU A 39 17.19 -29.05 39.33
C GLU A 39 16.81 -27.89 38.40
N PRO A 40 15.57 -27.86 37.87
CA PRO A 40 15.11 -26.73 37.08
C PRO A 40 15.10 -25.47 37.94
N LEU A 41 15.76 -24.41 37.46
CA LEU A 41 15.73 -23.11 38.15
C LEU A 41 14.27 -22.64 38.27
N PRO A 42 13.83 -22.20 39.46
CA PRO A 42 12.50 -21.64 39.63
C PRO A 42 12.36 -20.38 38.75
N PRO A 43 11.14 -20.06 38.28
CA PRO A 43 10.90 -18.84 37.50
C PRO A 43 11.27 -17.62 38.35
N ILE A 44 12.29 -16.88 37.92
CA ILE A 44 12.71 -15.67 38.61
C ILE A 44 11.83 -14.52 38.12
N VAL A 45 10.95 -14.04 38.99
CA VAL A 45 10.14 -12.86 38.77
C VAL A 45 10.81 -11.72 39.53
N ALA A 46 11.39 -10.77 38.81
CA ALA A 46 12.11 -9.64 39.38
C ALA A 46 11.18 -8.42 39.40
N ASP A 47 10.47 -8.23 40.51
CA ASP A 47 9.57 -7.10 40.71
C ASP A 47 10.25 -5.95 41.51
N THR A 48 11.54 -6.09 41.81
CA THR A 48 12.36 -5.06 42.50
C THR A 48 13.71 -4.86 41.79
N PRO A 49 14.32 -3.67 41.87
CA PRO A 49 15.62 -3.38 41.27
C PRO A 49 16.74 -4.34 41.74
N GLU A 50 16.72 -4.76 43.01
CA GLU A 50 17.68 -5.74 43.53
C GLU A 50 17.44 -7.15 42.94
N GLY A 51 16.19 -7.48 42.61
CA GLY A 51 15.82 -8.72 41.92
C GLY A 51 16.26 -8.72 40.45
N GLU A 52 16.20 -7.55 39.79
CA GLU A 52 16.67 -7.37 38.41
C GLU A 52 18.20 -7.53 38.33
N GLU A 53 18.95 -6.94 39.27
CA GLU A 53 20.41 -7.07 39.33
C GLU A 53 20.85 -8.52 39.62
N ALA A 54 20.11 -9.23 40.48
CA ALA A 54 20.36 -10.65 40.76
C ALA A 54 20.11 -11.56 39.54
N VAL A 55 19.04 -11.31 38.78
CA VAL A 55 18.74 -12.02 37.51
C VAL A 55 19.85 -11.77 36.48
N MET A 56 20.32 -10.53 36.40
CA MET A 56 21.36 -10.13 35.46
C MET A 56 22.72 -10.76 35.78
N ASN A 57 23.10 -10.81 37.05
CA ASN A 57 24.33 -11.50 37.47
C ASN A 57 24.25 -13.02 37.21
N ALA A 58 23.08 -13.64 37.45
CA ALA A 58 22.88 -15.06 37.16
C ALA A 58 22.94 -15.38 35.66
N LEU A 59 22.36 -14.53 34.80
CA LEU A 59 22.44 -14.66 33.34
C LEU A 59 23.87 -14.46 32.83
N LYS A 60 24.59 -13.48 33.40
CA LYS A 60 25.99 -13.21 33.04
C LYS A 60 26.92 -14.36 33.44
N ASP A 61 26.79 -14.87 34.66
CA ASP A 61 27.55 -16.05 35.14
C ASP A 61 27.24 -17.31 34.32
N ALA A 62 25.99 -17.53 33.93
CA ALA A 62 25.59 -18.67 33.09
C ALA A 62 26.15 -18.59 31.66
N VAL A 63 26.26 -17.38 31.11
CA VAL A 63 26.84 -17.13 29.78
C VAL A 63 28.37 -17.20 29.81
N GLU A 64 29.01 -16.59 30.82
CA GLU A 64 30.48 -16.58 30.96
C GLU A 64 31.04 -17.98 31.28
N SER A 65 30.29 -18.80 32.04
CA SER A 65 30.67 -20.20 32.33
C SER A 65 30.47 -21.17 31.16
N HIS A 66 30.00 -20.71 30.00
CA HIS A 66 29.71 -21.51 28.79
C HIS A 66 28.71 -22.67 29.03
N LYS A 67 27.92 -22.61 30.11
CA LYS A 67 27.05 -23.72 30.53
C LYS A 67 25.69 -23.74 29.83
N ILE A 68 25.30 -22.71 29.08
CA ILE A 68 23.98 -22.64 28.44
C ILE A 68 24.04 -22.04 27.03
N LEU A 69 23.43 -22.73 26.07
CA LEU A 69 23.02 -22.19 24.76
C LEU A 69 21.61 -21.61 24.92
N LEU A 70 21.49 -20.29 25.03
CA LEU A 70 20.20 -19.61 25.17
C LEU A 70 19.47 -19.59 23.81
N GLN A 71 18.57 -20.55 23.60
CA GLN A 71 17.60 -20.50 22.52
C GLN A 71 16.23 -20.14 23.12
N ASN A 72 15.54 -19.16 22.51
CA ASN A 72 14.16 -18.76 22.83
C ASN A 72 13.94 -18.27 24.28
N VAL A 73 14.77 -17.33 24.76
CA VAL A 73 14.53 -16.66 26.05
C VAL A 73 13.60 -15.47 25.83
N THR A 74 12.48 -15.43 26.56
CA THR A 74 11.63 -14.23 26.67
C THR A 74 11.85 -13.62 28.05
N ILE A 75 12.43 -12.42 28.08
CA ILE A 75 12.63 -11.67 29.32
C ILE A 75 11.59 -10.57 29.36
N VAL A 76 10.79 -10.54 30.42
CA VAL A 76 9.78 -9.50 30.65
C VAL A 76 10.24 -8.67 31.85
N MET A 77 10.70 -7.45 31.60
CA MET A 77 11.04 -6.47 32.64
C MET A 77 10.14 -5.25 32.46
N PRO A 78 9.21 -4.99 33.39
CA PRO A 78 8.17 -3.99 33.17
C PRO A 78 8.66 -2.54 33.28
N ASN A 79 9.84 -2.26 33.86
CA ASN A 79 10.34 -0.89 34.09
C ASN A 79 11.84 -0.71 33.77
N PHE A 80 12.32 -1.25 32.65
CA PHE A 80 13.75 -1.23 32.30
C PHE A 80 14.22 0.12 31.69
N ASN A 81 15.38 0.61 32.13
CA ASN A 81 16.13 1.74 31.58
C ASN A 81 17.63 1.43 31.76
N PRO A 82 18.45 1.29 30.69
CA PRO A 82 18.26 1.73 29.30
C PRO A 82 17.32 0.84 28.48
N ASP A 83 17.00 1.25 27.26
CA ASP A 83 16.08 0.55 26.35
C ASP A 83 16.45 -0.94 26.20
N PRO A 84 15.49 -1.90 26.38
CA PRO A 84 15.72 -3.32 26.13
C PRO A 84 16.35 -3.62 24.76
N HIS A 85 16.05 -2.83 23.73
CA HIS A 85 16.66 -2.95 22.41
C HIS A 85 18.16 -2.66 22.43
N GLU A 86 18.61 -1.68 23.22
CA GLU A 86 20.02 -1.28 23.32
C GLU A 86 20.87 -2.35 24.04
N PHE A 87 20.27 -3.02 25.03
CA PHE A 87 20.86 -4.16 25.72
C PHE A 87 21.00 -5.39 24.80
N PHE A 88 19.94 -5.76 24.07
CA PHE A 88 19.98 -6.87 23.11
C PHE A 88 20.98 -6.63 21.98
N ASP A 89 21.06 -5.39 21.49
CA ASP A 89 22.06 -4.99 20.51
C ASP A 89 23.49 -5.06 21.06
N SER A 90 23.71 -4.74 22.35
CA SER A 90 25.01 -4.90 23.01
C SER A 90 25.45 -6.37 23.06
N LEU A 91 24.53 -7.28 23.37
CA LEU A 91 24.79 -8.73 23.39
C LEU A 91 25.06 -9.31 21.99
N LEU A 92 24.36 -8.82 20.96
CA LEU A 92 24.60 -9.17 19.55
C LEU A 92 25.96 -8.64 19.06
N ARG A 93 26.30 -7.38 19.39
CA ARG A 93 27.58 -6.75 19.03
C ARG A 93 28.76 -7.39 19.74
N GLY A 94 28.57 -7.86 20.98
CA GLY A 94 29.56 -8.63 21.74
C GLY A 94 29.72 -10.08 21.29
N GLY A 95 28.89 -10.56 20.35
CA GLY A 95 28.93 -11.93 19.82
C GLY A 95 28.42 -13.01 20.79
N LEU A 96 27.76 -12.59 21.89
CA LEU A 96 27.29 -13.47 22.97
C LEU A 96 25.97 -14.18 22.62
N ILE A 97 25.20 -13.62 21.69
CA ILE A 97 24.02 -14.25 21.10
C ILE A 97 24.10 -14.18 19.57
N ARG A 98 23.63 -15.21 18.87
CA ARG A 98 23.56 -15.26 17.40
C ARG A 98 22.12 -15.46 16.96
N PRO A 99 21.65 -14.77 15.90
CA PRO A 99 20.33 -15.04 15.34
C PRO A 99 20.28 -16.47 14.78
N ALA A 100 19.14 -17.16 14.98
CA ALA A 100 18.96 -18.53 14.55
C ALA A 100 19.10 -18.65 13.01
N PRO A 101 19.77 -19.69 12.48
CA PRO A 101 19.79 -19.93 11.04
C PRO A 101 18.39 -20.31 10.54
N LEU A 102 18.01 -19.81 9.36
CA LEU A 102 16.80 -20.24 8.66
C LEU A 102 16.84 -21.75 8.39
N PRO A 103 15.70 -22.47 8.48
CA PRO A 103 15.67 -23.91 8.26
C PRO A 103 16.13 -24.25 6.84
N GLN A 104 17.13 -25.13 6.73
CA GLN A 104 17.62 -25.62 5.43
C GLN A 104 16.60 -26.58 4.82
N VAL A 105 16.16 -26.27 3.60
CA VAL A 105 15.36 -27.18 2.75
C VAL A 105 16.28 -28.27 2.21
N PRO A 106 15.90 -29.58 2.22
CA PRO A 106 16.76 -30.63 1.70
C PRO A 106 17.03 -30.44 0.21
N ALA A 107 18.30 -30.53 -0.20
CA ALA A 107 18.70 -30.47 -1.60
C ALA A 107 18.16 -31.68 -2.38
N LEU A 108 17.41 -31.42 -3.45
CA LEU A 108 17.10 -32.43 -4.48
C LEU A 108 18.38 -32.71 -5.31
N PRO A 109 18.59 -33.96 -5.76
CA PRO A 109 19.81 -34.33 -6.49
C PRO A 109 19.89 -33.65 -7.86
N PRO A 110 21.11 -33.36 -8.37
CA PRO A 110 21.29 -32.55 -9.56
C PRO A 110 20.97 -33.35 -10.82
N LYS A 111 20.00 -32.87 -11.61
CA LYS A 111 19.96 -33.17 -13.05
C LYS A 111 20.51 -31.96 -13.80
N SER A 112 21.69 -32.15 -14.35
CA SER A 112 22.38 -31.24 -15.25
C SER A 112 21.54 -30.95 -16.50
N PHE A 113 21.47 -29.69 -16.90
CA PHE A 113 21.24 -29.32 -18.30
C PHE A 113 22.16 -28.14 -18.66
N THR A 114 22.95 -28.35 -19.70
CA THR A 114 23.81 -27.35 -20.33
C THR A 114 22.95 -26.49 -21.26
N VAL A 115 22.99 -25.17 -21.09
CA VAL A 115 22.44 -24.22 -22.05
C VAL A 115 23.49 -23.98 -23.13
N THR A 116 23.21 -24.38 -24.37
CA THR A 116 23.95 -23.93 -25.54
C THR A 116 23.07 -22.94 -26.31
N ASN A 117 23.55 -21.71 -26.46
CA ASN A 117 22.96 -20.72 -27.36
C ASN A 117 22.95 -21.29 -28.79
N LEU A 118 21.78 -21.36 -29.41
CA LEU A 118 21.66 -21.55 -30.87
C LEU A 118 20.65 -20.54 -31.44
N LEU A 119 21.18 -19.73 -32.36
CA LEU A 119 20.49 -18.80 -33.25
C LEU A 119 19.50 -19.54 -34.17
N PRO A 120 18.50 -18.86 -34.76
CA PRO A 120 17.50 -19.52 -35.59
C PRO A 120 18.07 -19.85 -36.98
N GLY A 121 18.24 -21.14 -37.25
CA GLY A 121 18.56 -21.71 -38.56
C GLY A 121 17.40 -22.54 -39.11
N SER A 122 16.87 -22.09 -40.26
CA SER A 122 16.21 -22.83 -41.36
C SER A 122 15.66 -24.25 -41.11
N ASP A 123 14.33 -24.40 -41.20
CA ASP A 123 13.61 -25.68 -41.34
C ASP A 123 13.45 -26.07 -42.83
N PRO A 124 13.94 -27.24 -43.29
CA PRO A 124 13.88 -27.66 -44.69
C PRO A 124 12.59 -28.40 -45.11
N ARG A 125 11.46 -28.29 -44.39
CA ARG A 125 10.22 -29.05 -44.71
C ARG A 125 8.94 -28.24 -44.95
N ARG A 126 9.03 -26.95 -45.29
CA ARG A 126 7.85 -26.20 -45.79
C ARG A 126 7.73 -26.26 -47.32
N PRO A 127 6.53 -26.55 -47.88
CA PRO A 127 6.27 -26.30 -49.30
C PRO A 127 6.45 -24.81 -49.62
N GLN A 128 7.26 -24.50 -50.63
CA GLN A 128 7.47 -23.12 -51.09
C GLN A 128 6.19 -22.56 -51.70
N TYR A 129 5.61 -21.57 -51.02
CA TYR A 129 4.58 -20.70 -51.59
C TYR A 129 5.29 -19.47 -52.17
N ASN A 130 5.36 -19.38 -53.51
CA ASN A 130 5.84 -18.20 -54.22
C ASN A 130 4.69 -17.20 -54.41
N PRO A 131 4.69 -16.02 -53.76
CA PRO A 131 3.80 -14.95 -54.16
C PRO A 131 4.33 -14.28 -55.47
N PRO A 132 3.43 -13.80 -56.35
CA PRO A 132 3.83 -13.18 -57.60
C PRO A 132 4.57 -11.87 -57.38
N ASN A 133 5.62 -11.70 -58.17
CA ASN A 133 6.53 -10.57 -58.20
C ASN A 133 5.83 -9.36 -58.85
N TYR A 134 5.44 -8.36 -58.06
CA TYR A 134 5.10 -7.04 -58.59
C TYR A 134 6.19 -6.06 -58.16
N GLY A 135 7.19 -5.90 -59.02
CA GLY A 135 8.04 -4.73 -59.02
C GLY A 135 7.23 -3.51 -59.45
N GLY A 136 7.21 -2.48 -58.60
CA GLY A 136 6.59 -1.20 -58.91
C GLY A 136 6.95 -0.18 -57.84
N SER A 137 7.78 0.79 -58.20
CA SER A 137 8.09 1.98 -57.40
C SER A 137 6.82 2.65 -56.89
N PRO A 138 6.77 3.19 -55.66
CA PRO A 138 5.61 3.96 -55.22
C PRO A 138 5.58 5.30 -55.98
N VAL A 139 4.66 5.41 -56.93
CA VAL A 139 4.17 6.67 -57.46
C VAL A 139 3.44 7.37 -56.30
N VAL A 140 3.89 8.57 -55.97
CA VAL A 140 3.23 9.49 -55.04
C VAL A 140 1.87 9.84 -55.61
N ASN A 141 0.79 9.51 -54.88
CA ASN A 141 -0.55 9.96 -55.22
C ASN A 141 -0.94 11.10 -54.25
N PRO A 142 -1.04 12.36 -54.71
CA PRO A 142 -1.44 13.47 -53.85
C PRO A 142 -2.98 13.56 -53.83
N GLY A 143 -3.58 13.54 -52.64
CA GLY A 143 -4.91 14.17 -52.46
C GLY A 143 -6.06 13.28 -52.01
N PHE A 144 -5.92 12.56 -50.89
CA PHE A 144 -7.10 12.18 -50.10
C PHE A 144 -6.89 12.52 -48.63
N VAL A 145 -7.26 13.75 -48.26
CA VAL A 145 -7.34 14.19 -46.86
C VAL A 145 -8.77 13.91 -46.39
N GLY A 146 -8.96 12.76 -45.73
CA GLY A 146 -10.19 12.52 -44.95
C GLY A 146 -10.33 13.58 -43.85
N PRO A 147 -11.54 13.79 -43.30
CA PRO A 147 -11.74 14.79 -42.26
C PRO A 147 -10.76 14.56 -41.11
N LEU A 148 -10.05 15.61 -40.72
CA LEU A 148 -9.13 15.61 -39.59
C LEU A 148 -9.91 15.18 -38.35
N VAL A 149 -9.76 13.92 -37.96
CA VAL A 149 -10.14 13.47 -36.62
C VAL A 149 -9.29 14.32 -35.67
N PRO A 150 -9.90 15.08 -34.73
CA PRO A 150 -9.13 15.79 -33.72
C PRO A 150 -8.20 14.78 -33.07
N GLN A 151 -6.89 14.98 -33.22
CA GLN A 151 -5.88 14.13 -32.61
C GLN A 151 -6.16 14.14 -31.10
N VAL A 152 -6.66 13.02 -30.57
CA VAL A 152 -6.82 12.85 -29.12
C VAL A 152 -5.40 12.92 -28.55
N PRO A 153 -5.07 13.92 -27.72
CA PRO A 153 -3.71 14.05 -27.20
C PRO A 153 -3.34 12.77 -26.46
N THR A 154 -2.18 12.19 -26.81
CA THR A 154 -1.64 11.01 -26.13
C THR A 154 -1.58 11.26 -24.63
N PRO A 155 -2.05 10.33 -23.78
CA PRO A 155 -1.95 10.48 -22.32
C PRO A 155 -0.50 10.75 -21.90
N PRO A 156 -0.26 11.58 -20.87
CA PRO A 156 1.08 11.79 -20.35
C PRO A 156 1.65 10.44 -19.88
N LYS A 157 2.88 10.14 -20.29
CA LYS A 157 3.60 8.95 -19.82
C LYS A 157 3.90 9.02 -18.31
N ASP A 158 4.00 10.23 -17.77
CA ASP A 158 4.38 10.50 -16.39
C ASP A 158 3.14 10.79 -15.54
N ALA A 159 2.97 10.04 -14.44
CA ALA A 159 1.87 10.24 -13.50
C ALA A 159 2.15 11.33 -12.45
N LEU A 160 3.38 11.83 -12.38
CA LEU A 160 3.80 12.96 -11.55
C LEU A 160 4.12 14.19 -12.40
N ILE A 161 4.04 15.37 -11.79
CA ILE A 161 4.50 16.63 -12.37
C ILE A 161 5.24 17.44 -11.30
N ASP A 162 6.36 18.06 -11.68
CA ASP A 162 7.14 18.93 -10.80
C ASP A 162 6.59 20.36 -10.77
N VAL A 163 6.94 21.09 -9.71
CA VAL A 163 6.46 22.44 -9.44
C VAL A 163 6.80 23.41 -10.57
N GLU A 164 8.03 23.39 -11.08
CA GLU A 164 8.45 24.30 -12.15
C GLU A 164 7.69 24.02 -13.46
N ILE A 165 7.45 22.75 -13.75
CA ILE A 165 6.71 22.32 -14.95
C ILE A 165 5.25 22.72 -14.82
N LEU A 166 4.62 22.51 -13.65
CA LEU A 166 3.25 22.93 -13.41
C LEU A 166 3.11 24.45 -13.56
N ASN A 167 3.94 25.23 -12.87
CA ASN A 167 3.92 26.69 -12.92
C ASN A 167 4.08 27.21 -14.36
N SER A 168 4.97 26.59 -15.14
CA SER A 168 5.16 26.94 -16.56
C SER A 168 3.92 26.59 -17.40
N ARG A 169 3.31 25.42 -17.19
CA ARG A 169 2.11 25.00 -17.93
C ARG A 169 0.88 25.83 -17.59
N MET A 170 0.70 26.24 -16.34
CA MET A 170 -0.41 27.11 -15.92
C MET A 170 -0.44 28.44 -16.69
N LYS A 171 0.73 28.95 -17.08
CA LYS A 171 0.85 30.20 -17.86
C LYS A 171 0.50 30.02 -19.35
N LEU A 172 0.56 28.79 -19.86
CA LEU A 172 0.49 28.50 -21.30
C LEU A 172 -0.76 27.73 -21.71
N ASN A 173 -1.29 26.86 -20.85
CA ASN A 173 -2.34 25.92 -21.18
C ASN A 173 -3.67 26.29 -20.50
N LYS A 174 -4.60 26.88 -21.26
CA LYS A 174 -5.96 27.21 -20.78
C LYS A 174 -6.82 25.98 -20.50
N ASN A 175 -6.45 24.79 -21.00
CA ASN A 175 -7.16 23.53 -20.76
C ASN A 175 -6.56 22.73 -19.58
N LEU A 176 -5.62 23.32 -18.82
CA LEU A 176 -5.10 22.73 -17.60
C LEU A 176 -6.03 23.09 -16.43
N LYS A 177 -6.52 22.07 -15.73
CA LYS A 177 -7.27 22.19 -14.48
C LYS A 177 -6.37 21.74 -13.33
N VAL A 178 -6.20 22.62 -12.35
CA VAL A 178 -5.51 22.28 -11.11
C VAL A 178 -6.57 21.98 -10.06
N LEU A 179 -6.49 20.81 -9.44
CA LEU A 179 -7.43 20.37 -8.42
C LEU A 179 -6.75 20.29 -7.06
N ASP A 180 -7.34 20.97 -6.09
CA ASP A 180 -6.96 20.82 -4.68
C ASP A 180 -7.80 19.70 -4.07
N ALA A 181 -7.16 18.57 -3.78
CA ALA A 181 -7.75 17.39 -3.15
C ALA A 181 -7.47 17.31 -1.65
N SER A 182 -7.15 18.44 -1.01
CA SER A 182 -6.90 18.49 0.44
C SER A 182 -8.10 17.99 1.21
N TYR A 183 -7.88 16.92 1.97
CA TYR A 183 -8.92 16.28 2.74
C TYR A 183 -8.98 16.84 4.16
N GLU A 184 -10.19 17.19 4.57
CA GLU A 184 -10.50 17.56 5.94
C GLU A 184 -11.34 16.45 6.56
N PRO A 185 -10.87 15.81 7.65
CA PRO A 185 -11.68 14.86 8.39
C PRO A 185 -12.93 15.58 8.88
N GLU A 186 -14.08 15.11 8.42
CA GLU A 186 -15.34 15.44 9.05
C GLU A 186 -15.42 14.68 10.37
N GLY A 187 -16.20 15.20 11.34
CA GLY A 187 -16.28 14.65 12.70
C GLY A 187 -16.76 13.19 12.75
N ASN A 188 -17.93 12.95 13.36
CA ASN A 188 -18.45 11.59 13.36
C ASN A 188 -18.88 11.20 11.94
N ALA A 189 -18.51 9.98 11.51
CA ALA A 189 -18.98 9.43 10.25
C ALA A 189 -20.52 9.48 10.23
N VAL A 190 -21.08 10.04 9.15
CA VAL A 190 -22.53 10.07 8.96
C VAL A 190 -23.00 8.63 8.75
N ASP A 191 -24.02 8.22 9.48
CA ASP A 191 -24.66 6.91 9.29
C ASP A 191 -25.01 6.71 7.81
N PRO A 192 -24.64 5.56 7.19
CA PRO A 192 -24.87 5.33 5.76
C PRO A 192 -26.34 5.47 5.34
N THR A 193 -27.30 5.11 6.20
CA THR A 193 -28.74 5.25 5.92
C THR A 193 -29.13 6.72 5.88
N ILE A 194 -28.65 7.50 6.86
CA ILE A 194 -28.87 8.95 6.90
C ILE A 194 -28.22 9.62 5.68
N PHE A 195 -27.01 9.18 5.28
CA PHE A 195 -26.36 9.69 4.09
C PHE A 195 -27.17 9.38 2.83
N GLN A 196 -27.65 8.15 2.70
CA GLN A 196 -28.48 7.71 1.58
C GLN A 196 -29.71 8.60 1.40
N ASP A 197 -30.44 8.88 2.48
CA ASP A 197 -31.69 9.64 2.41
C ASP A 197 -31.45 11.14 2.21
N LEU A 198 -30.44 11.71 2.88
CA LEU A 198 -30.28 13.15 2.98
C LEU A 198 -29.27 13.75 2.01
N TYR A 199 -28.34 12.96 1.48
CA TYR A 199 -27.16 13.47 0.78
C TYR A 199 -26.87 12.79 -0.56
N TYR A 200 -27.17 11.50 -0.71
CA TYR A 200 -26.78 10.73 -1.91
C TYR A 200 -27.27 11.38 -3.21
N GLY A 201 -26.33 11.72 -4.10
CA GLY A 201 -26.60 12.39 -5.38
C GLY A 201 -27.05 13.85 -5.28
N LYS A 202 -27.19 14.43 -4.08
CA LYS A 202 -27.64 15.81 -3.86
C LYS A 202 -26.45 16.77 -3.85
N TRP A 203 -25.83 16.96 -5.01
CA TRP A 203 -24.56 17.70 -5.16
C TRP A 203 -24.60 19.12 -4.62
N ASP A 204 -25.66 19.88 -4.90
CA ASP A 204 -25.77 21.26 -4.41
C ASP A 204 -25.73 21.34 -2.88
N LYS A 205 -26.36 20.36 -2.21
CA LYS A 205 -26.34 20.25 -0.75
C LYS A 205 -24.96 19.82 -0.26
N LEU A 206 -24.40 18.76 -0.84
CA LEU A 206 -23.07 18.24 -0.47
C LEU A 206 -21.98 19.30 -0.64
N ILE A 207 -21.91 19.98 -1.78
CA ILE A 207 -20.92 21.03 -2.05
C ILE A 207 -21.09 22.22 -1.10
N LYS A 208 -22.33 22.57 -0.74
CA LYS A 208 -22.62 23.67 0.19
C LYS A 208 -22.23 23.34 1.62
N GLU A 209 -22.51 22.12 2.08
CA GLU A 209 -22.32 21.72 3.49
C GLU A 209 -20.91 21.16 3.76
N LYS A 210 -20.30 20.48 2.80
CA LYS A 210 -18.95 19.92 2.91
C LYS A 210 -17.92 20.91 2.36
N LYS A 211 -17.58 21.93 3.16
CA LYS A 211 -16.58 22.94 2.81
C LYS A 211 -15.15 22.41 2.95
N GLY A 212 -14.23 22.96 2.16
CA GLY A 212 -12.79 22.79 2.36
C GLY A 212 -12.22 24.07 2.96
N LEU A 213 -12.22 24.19 4.29
CA LEU A 213 -11.78 25.41 4.98
C LEU A 213 -10.30 25.70 4.70
N GLN A 214 -9.47 24.67 4.56
CA GLN A 214 -8.08 24.78 4.20
C GLN A 214 -7.93 25.31 2.77
N TYR A 215 -8.72 24.80 1.82
CA TYR A 215 -8.76 25.32 0.45
C TYR A 215 -9.18 26.80 0.44
N GLU A 216 -10.28 27.16 1.10
CA GLU A 216 -10.79 28.53 1.17
C GLU A 216 -9.78 29.52 1.77
N ARG A 217 -8.86 29.05 2.63
CA ARG A 217 -7.80 29.90 3.21
C ARG A 217 -6.63 30.14 2.26
N SER A 218 -6.22 29.14 1.50
CA SER A 218 -5.03 29.19 0.64
C SER A 218 -5.00 27.97 -0.27
N HIS A 219 -4.80 28.19 -1.57
CA HIS A 219 -4.64 27.17 -2.61
C HIS A 219 -3.73 27.68 -3.74
N ILE A 220 -3.33 26.81 -4.66
CA ILE A 220 -2.61 27.21 -5.88
C ILE A 220 -3.53 28.10 -6.73
N PRO A 221 -3.07 29.24 -7.28
CA PRO A 221 -3.93 30.18 -8.01
C PRO A 221 -4.76 29.49 -9.11
N GLY A 222 -6.07 29.75 -9.11
CA GLY A 222 -7.02 29.15 -10.05
C GLY A 222 -7.33 27.67 -9.81
N ALA A 223 -6.83 27.05 -8.74
CA ALA A 223 -7.17 25.68 -8.40
C ALA A 223 -8.64 25.55 -7.97
N ILE A 224 -9.23 24.41 -8.30
CA ILE A 224 -10.62 24.07 -7.99
C ILE A 224 -10.61 23.03 -6.87
N HIS A 225 -11.41 23.24 -5.82
CA HIS A 225 -11.53 22.27 -4.75
C HIS A 225 -12.21 20.98 -5.24
N PHE A 226 -11.51 19.85 -5.15
CA PHE A 226 -12.06 18.52 -5.31
C PHE A 226 -12.25 17.90 -3.93
N ASN A 227 -13.47 17.97 -3.40
CA ASN A 227 -13.79 17.40 -2.10
C ASN A 227 -14.03 15.88 -2.20
N LEU A 228 -13.16 15.08 -1.60
CA LEU A 228 -13.29 13.62 -1.56
C LEU A 228 -14.54 13.13 -0.79
N ASN A 229 -15.00 13.85 0.25
CA ASN A 229 -16.25 13.54 0.97
C ASN A 229 -17.51 13.81 0.14
N VAL A 230 -17.38 14.59 -0.94
CA VAL A 230 -18.45 14.77 -1.92
C VAL A 230 -18.29 13.77 -3.07
N ALA A 231 -17.06 13.52 -3.51
CA ALA A 231 -16.74 12.64 -4.63
C ALA A 231 -16.92 11.14 -4.33
N THR A 232 -17.01 10.78 -3.05
CA THR A 232 -17.28 9.44 -2.54
C THR A 232 -18.39 9.50 -1.50
N TYR A 233 -18.85 8.36 -1.00
CA TYR A 233 -19.85 8.32 0.06
C TYR A 233 -19.60 7.20 1.07
N PRO A 234 -20.05 7.36 2.32
CA PRO A 234 -20.10 6.26 3.27
C PRO A 234 -21.24 5.31 2.87
N SER A 235 -20.90 4.06 2.57
CA SER A 235 -21.84 2.96 2.49
C SER A 235 -21.70 2.06 3.72
N TRP A 236 -22.51 1.01 3.81
CA TRP A 236 -22.52 0.10 4.96
C TRP A 236 -21.16 -0.57 5.24
N ASN A 237 -20.35 -0.80 4.20
CA ASN A 237 -19.06 -1.49 4.26
C ASN A 237 -17.91 -0.72 3.58
N GLU A 238 -18.14 0.53 3.16
CA GLU A 238 -17.10 1.34 2.51
C GLU A 238 -17.19 2.78 3.03
N ARG A 239 -16.12 3.32 3.63
CA ARG A 239 -16.07 4.71 4.09
C ARG A 239 -16.04 5.67 2.91
N GLN A 240 -15.45 5.24 1.79
CA GLN A 240 -15.28 6.00 0.56
C GLN A 240 -15.74 5.18 -0.65
N ALA A 241 -17.00 4.78 -0.64
CA ALA A 241 -17.64 4.05 -1.72
C ALA A 241 -17.63 4.86 -3.03
N LEU A 242 -17.53 4.15 -4.15
CA LEU A 242 -17.59 4.76 -5.48
C LEU A 242 -19.04 4.97 -5.91
N TYR A 243 -19.35 6.16 -6.42
CA TYR A 243 -20.62 6.42 -7.09
C TYR A 243 -20.73 5.66 -8.42
N PRO A 244 -21.95 5.38 -8.89
CA PRO A 244 -22.20 5.11 -10.30
C PRO A 244 -21.58 6.19 -11.22
N ALA A 245 -21.17 5.78 -12.42
CA ALA A 245 -20.41 6.63 -13.33
C ALA A 245 -21.14 7.92 -13.72
N ASP A 246 -22.45 7.88 -13.89
CA ASP A 246 -23.32 9.02 -14.19
C ASP A 246 -23.38 10.02 -13.02
N LEU A 247 -23.46 9.54 -11.79
CA LEU A 247 -23.43 10.36 -10.59
C LEU A 247 -22.07 11.03 -10.40
N PHE A 248 -20.97 10.27 -10.48
CA PHE A 248 -19.62 10.84 -10.40
C PHE A 248 -19.36 11.85 -11.53
N GLN A 249 -19.84 11.57 -12.75
CA GLN A 249 -19.75 12.49 -13.88
C GLN A 249 -20.39 13.83 -13.57
N GLU A 250 -21.59 13.84 -12.99
CA GLU A 250 -22.28 15.09 -12.67
C GLU A 250 -21.52 15.94 -11.66
N TYR A 251 -20.95 15.32 -10.62
CA TYR A 251 -20.07 16.02 -9.69
C TYR A 251 -18.85 16.63 -10.39
N VAL A 252 -18.13 15.86 -11.21
CA VAL A 252 -16.95 16.34 -11.95
C VAL A 252 -17.30 17.47 -12.92
N ARG A 253 -18.45 17.42 -13.59
CA ARG A 253 -18.92 18.51 -14.47
C ARG A 253 -19.21 19.79 -13.70
N ARG A 254 -19.72 19.71 -12.47
CA ARG A 254 -19.93 20.88 -11.60
C ARG A 254 -18.62 21.58 -11.19
N LEU A 255 -17.49 20.89 -11.29
CA LEU A 255 -16.16 21.47 -11.15
C LEU A 255 -15.64 22.12 -12.45
N GLY A 256 -16.46 22.17 -13.51
CA GLY A 256 -16.08 22.76 -14.80
C GLY A 256 -15.03 21.99 -15.60
N ILE A 257 -14.91 20.69 -15.33
CA ILE A 257 -13.98 19.80 -16.02
C ILE A 257 -14.60 19.32 -17.32
N ASN A 258 -13.81 19.30 -18.39
CA ASN A 258 -14.17 18.83 -19.72
C ASN A 258 -13.43 17.54 -20.08
N LYS A 259 -13.97 16.82 -21.07
CA LYS A 259 -13.43 15.54 -21.55
C LYS A 259 -11.93 15.58 -21.89
N ASN A 260 -11.45 16.70 -22.44
CA ASN A 260 -10.08 16.85 -22.92
C ASN A 260 -9.19 17.71 -22.02
N ASP A 261 -9.64 18.00 -20.79
CA ASP A 261 -8.82 18.78 -19.86
C ASP A 261 -7.60 17.98 -19.42
N GLU A 262 -6.47 18.67 -19.31
CA GLU A 262 -5.32 18.16 -18.57
C GLU A 262 -5.57 18.44 -17.10
N ILE A 263 -5.43 17.43 -16.24
CA ILE A 263 -5.70 17.58 -14.81
C ILE A 263 -4.40 17.42 -14.04
N VAL A 264 -4.14 18.33 -13.11
CA VAL A 264 -3.09 18.18 -12.10
C VAL A 264 -3.74 18.26 -10.74
N VAL A 265 -3.56 17.22 -9.94
CA VAL A 265 -4.09 17.14 -8.59
C VAL A 265 -2.97 17.35 -7.59
N TYR A 266 -3.22 18.14 -6.55
CA TYR A 266 -2.36 18.22 -5.39
C TYR A 266 -3.20 18.14 -4.12
N SER A 267 -2.54 17.92 -2.99
CA SER A 267 -3.15 18.06 -1.66
C SER A 267 -2.08 18.59 -0.71
N ARG A 268 -2.47 18.85 0.53
CA ARG A 268 -1.58 19.13 1.66
C ARG A 268 -1.62 18.01 2.70
N GLY A 269 -0.76 18.10 3.71
CA GLY A 269 -0.76 17.23 4.87
C GLY A 269 -0.01 15.91 4.68
N THR A 270 -0.60 14.82 5.20
CA THR A 270 0.01 13.49 5.33
C THR A 270 0.64 13.00 4.03
N LEU A 271 1.80 12.34 4.15
CA LEU A 271 2.57 11.81 3.02
C LEU A 271 2.96 12.89 2.00
N GLY A 272 3.36 14.09 2.45
CA GLY A 272 3.73 15.19 1.56
C GLY A 272 2.57 15.69 0.69
N GLY A 273 1.33 15.47 1.13
CA GLY A 273 0.13 15.70 0.33
C GLY A 273 -0.16 14.64 -0.73
N MET A 274 0.58 13.53 -0.79
CA MET A 274 0.37 12.50 -1.81
C MET A 274 -0.87 11.64 -1.54
N LEU A 275 -1.25 11.44 -0.27
CA LEU A 275 -2.30 10.49 0.10
C LEU A 275 -3.62 10.73 -0.66
N HIS A 276 -4.21 11.90 -0.48
CA HIS A 276 -5.50 12.25 -1.10
C HIS A 276 -5.35 12.66 -2.58
N ALA A 277 -4.21 13.22 -2.97
CA ALA A 277 -3.95 13.54 -4.37
C ALA A 277 -3.87 12.27 -5.23
N ALA A 278 -3.19 11.22 -4.74
CA ALA A 278 -3.13 9.92 -5.39
C ALA A 278 -4.50 9.24 -5.43
N ARG A 279 -5.31 9.37 -4.36
CA ARG A 279 -6.70 8.87 -4.36
C ARG A 279 -7.53 9.50 -5.46
N VAL A 280 -7.53 10.82 -5.58
CA VAL A 280 -8.27 11.52 -6.65
C VAL A 280 -7.72 11.16 -8.02
N TRP A 281 -6.40 11.08 -8.17
CA TRP A 281 -5.77 10.58 -9.40
C TRP A 281 -6.28 9.19 -9.80
N ALA A 282 -6.35 8.26 -8.85
CA ALA A 282 -6.87 6.92 -9.09
C ALA A 282 -8.36 6.95 -9.47
N LEU A 283 -9.19 7.77 -8.80
CA LEU A 283 -10.61 7.93 -9.14
C LEU A 283 -10.80 8.36 -10.60
N PHE A 284 -10.14 9.42 -11.04
CA PHE A 284 -10.26 9.87 -12.44
C PHE A 284 -9.87 8.77 -13.44
N ARG A 285 -8.82 8.00 -13.17
CA ARG A 285 -8.44 6.85 -14.01
C ARG A 285 -9.47 5.72 -13.98
N ILE A 286 -10.02 5.40 -12.81
CA ILE A 286 -11.12 4.44 -12.66
C ILE A 286 -12.32 4.85 -13.51
N TYR A 287 -12.62 6.14 -13.60
CA TYR A 287 -13.67 6.66 -14.48
C TYR A 287 -13.19 7.09 -15.88
N GLY A 288 -12.03 6.59 -16.32
CA GLY A 288 -11.59 6.64 -17.71
C GLY A 288 -10.85 7.90 -18.15
N HIS A 289 -10.44 8.77 -17.23
CA HIS A 289 -9.66 9.97 -17.53
C HIS A 289 -8.17 9.75 -17.28
N GLU A 290 -7.41 9.49 -18.34
CA GLU A 290 -5.97 9.20 -18.25
C GLU A 290 -5.07 10.46 -18.27
N ARG A 291 -5.60 11.62 -18.67
CA ARG A 291 -4.84 12.88 -18.74
C ARG A 291 -4.80 13.59 -17.39
N ILE A 292 -4.26 12.89 -16.39
CA ILE A 292 -4.18 13.35 -15.02
C ILE A 292 -2.83 13.02 -14.38
N ARG A 293 -2.29 13.97 -13.62
CA ARG A 293 -1.03 13.83 -12.87
C ARG A 293 -1.18 14.32 -11.43
N VAL A 294 -0.29 13.88 -10.56
CA VAL A 294 -0.15 14.38 -9.20
C VAL A 294 1.03 15.34 -9.11
N LEU A 295 0.84 16.51 -8.49
CA LEU A 295 1.93 17.45 -8.19
C LEU A 295 2.85 16.82 -7.14
N ASN A 296 4.08 16.51 -7.52
CA ASN A 296 5.04 15.86 -6.64
C ASN A 296 5.45 16.80 -5.49
N GLY A 297 5.30 16.34 -4.25
CA GLY A 297 5.50 17.13 -3.03
C GLY A 297 4.35 18.08 -2.64
N GLY A 298 3.24 18.09 -3.40
CA GLY A 298 1.99 18.74 -3.00
C GLY A 298 2.08 20.26 -2.83
N LEU A 299 1.17 20.82 -2.03
CA LEU A 299 1.14 22.27 -1.77
C LEU A 299 2.41 22.77 -1.07
N GLU A 300 3.04 21.93 -0.24
CA GLU A 300 4.25 22.30 0.48
C GLU A 300 5.45 22.45 -0.46
N ALA A 301 5.57 21.61 -1.50
CA ALA A 301 6.57 21.82 -2.54
C ALA A 301 6.33 23.12 -3.34
N TRP A 302 5.08 23.44 -3.64
CA TRP A 302 4.72 24.70 -4.30
C TRP A 302 5.15 25.92 -3.46
N ARG A 303 4.87 25.89 -2.16
CA ARG A 303 5.28 26.95 -1.21
C ARG A 303 6.80 27.05 -1.06
N ARG A 304 7.50 25.91 -0.97
CA ARG A 304 8.97 25.87 -0.90
C ARG A 304 9.67 26.44 -2.14
N ALA A 305 8.97 26.49 -3.27
CA ALA A 305 9.45 27.14 -4.49
C ALA A 305 9.13 28.66 -4.53
N ASP A 306 8.68 29.24 -3.41
CA ASP A 306 8.30 30.65 -3.26
C ASP A 306 7.25 31.12 -4.29
N LEU A 307 6.36 30.20 -4.70
CA LEU A 307 5.28 30.51 -5.63
C LEU A 307 4.02 31.00 -4.89
N PRO A 308 3.24 31.91 -5.50
CA PRO A 308 2.10 32.52 -4.84
C PRO A 308 0.99 31.51 -4.58
N THR A 309 0.23 31.75 -3.51
CA THR A 309 -1.06 31.09 -3.26
C THR A 309 -2.19 32.12 -3.33
N ASP A 310 -3.39 31.63 -3.59
CA ASP A 310 -4.61 32.42 -3.68
C ASP A 310 -5.66 31.91 -2.68
N ASN A 311 -6.71 32.69 -2.46
CA ASN A 311 -7.90 32.31 -1.72
C ASN A 311 -9.20 32.63 -2.50
N GLU A 312 -9.09 33.20 -3.71
CA GLU A 312 -10.24 33.44 -4.58
C GLU A 312 -10.70 32.15 -5.27
N LYS A 313 -11.95 31.76 -5.01
CA LYS A 313 -12.57 30.60 -5.68
C LYS A 313 -12.84 30.95 -7.16
N PRO A 314 -12.34 30.16 -8.13
CA PRO A 314 -12.63 30.40 -9.53
C PRO A 314 -14.11 30.15 -9.83
N GLU A 315 -14.71 31.03 -10.63
CA GLU A 315 -16.00 30.78 -11.25
C GLU A 315 -15.83 29.77 -12.39
N VAL A 316 -16.67 28.72 -12.38
CA VAL A 316 -16.61 27.65 -13.37
C VAL A 316 -17.99 27.42 -13.98
N GLU A 317 -18.03 27.27 -15.29
CA GLU A 317 -19.22 26.79 -15.99
C GLU A 317 -19.36 25.28 -15.82
N HIS A 318 -20.57 24.74 -16.03
CA HIS A 318 -20.79 23.30 -16.04
C HIS A 318 -20.01 22.65 -17.19
N GLY A 319 -19.14 21.71 -16.84
CA GLY A 319 -18.23 21.06 -17.76
C GLY A 319 -18.88 19.99 -18.62
N LYS A 320 -18.14 19.50 -19.62
CA LYS A 320 -18.59 18.45 -20.56
C LYS A 320 -17.80 17.15 -20.40
N TRP A 321 -17.34 16.85 -19.18
CA TRP A 321 -16.63 15.61 -18.88
C TRP A 321 -17.53 14.38 -19.05
N VAL A 322 -16.97 13.23 -19.40
CA VAL A 322 -17.71 11.98 -19.59
C VAL A 322 -17.01 10.87 -18.84
N ALA A 323 -17.72 10.23 -17.90
CA ALA A 323 -17.19 9.10 -17.16
C ALA A 323 -17.28 7.82 -18.00
N VAL A 324 -16.19 7.06 -18.03
CA VAL A 324 -16.15 5.71 -18.60
C VAL A 324 -15.52 4.80 -17.57
N LEU A 325 -16.34 4.06 -16.81
CA LEU A 325 -15.87 3.19 -15.76
C LEU A 325 -14.98 2.06 -16.33
N ASN A 326 -13.73 2.01 -15.86
CA ASN A 326 -12.75 0.99 -16.18
C ASN A 326 -12.65 -0.02 -15.03
N THR A 327 -13.51 -1.03 -15.07
CA THR A 327 -13.57 -2.09 -14.06
C THR A 327 -12.29 -2.92 -13.97
N LYS A 328 -11.42 -2.90 -14.99
CA LYS A 328 -10.13 -3.61 -14.96
C LYS A 328 -9.15 -3.03 -13.95
N LEU A 329 -9.32 -1.78 -13.53
CA LEU A 329 -8.49 -1.14 -12.50
C LEU A 329 -8.97 -1.45 -11.07
N LEU A 330 -10.14 -2.06 -10.93
CA LEU A 330 -10.73 -2.43 -9.64
C LEU A 330 -10.69 -3.93 -9.47
N ILE A 331 -10.68 -4.39 -8.22
CA ILE A 331 -11.02 -5.76 -7.86
C ILE A 331 -12.05 -5.74 -6.74
N THR A 332 -13.13 -6.50 -6.90
CA THR A 332 -14.22 -6.54 -5.93
C THR A 332 -14.03 -7.66 -4.93
N PHE A 333 -14.68 -7.55 -3.78
CA PHE A 333 -14.74 -8.64 -2.81
C PHE A 333 -15.35 -9.91 -3.41
N GLU A 334 -16.42 -9.75 -4.18
CA GLU A 334 -17.07 -10.86 -4.91
C GLU A 334 -16.09 -11.56 -5.84
N GLU A 335 -15.29 -10.81 -6.60
CA GLU A 335 -14.30 -11.41 -7.49
C GLU A 335 -13.16 -12.12 -6.74
N LEU A 336 -12.74 -11.57 -5.60
CA LEU A 336 -11.74 -12.22 -4.75
C LEU A 336 -12.23 -13.56 -4.20
N THR A 337 -13.53 -13.67 -3.90
CA THR A 337 -14.14 -14.81 -3.20
C THR A 337 -14.85 -15.80 -4.11
N THR A 338 -15.16 -15.42 -5.35
CA THR A 338 -15.80 -16.31 -6.33
C THR A 338 -14.86 -17.45 -6.72
N THR A 339 -15.35 -18.69 -6.59
CA THR A 339 -14.65 -19.89 -7.02
C THR A 339 -14.47 -19.91 -8.53
N GLN A 340 -13.23 -20.08 -8.99
CA GLN A 340 -12.90 -20.15 -10.41
C GLN A 340 -13.06 -21.57 -10.96
N ALA A 341 -12.90 -21.75 -12.27
CA ALA A 341 -13.13 -23.02 -12.97
C ALA A 341 -12.26 -24.20 -12.46
N ASP A 342 -11.13 -23.89 -11.82
CA ASP A 342 -10.20 -24.84 -11.22
C ASP A 342 -10.49 -25.13 -9.74
N GLY A 343 -11.63 -24.68 -9.22
CA GLY A 343 -12.16 -25.07 -7.92
C GLY A 343 -11.72 -24.19 -6.74
N TYR A 344 -10.94 -23.13 -6.95
CA TYR A 344 -10.63 -22.20 -5.86
C TYR A 344 -10.83 -20.72 -6.23
N CYS A 345 -11.07 -19.88 -5.23
CA CYS A 345 -11.12 -18.43 -5.39
C CYS A 345 -9.71 -17.79 -5.31
N ILE A 346 -9.60 -16.53 -5.73
CA ILE A 346 -8.35 -15.76 -5.68
C ILE A 346 -7.85 -15.65 -4.24
N PHE A 347 -8.76 -15.40 -3.30
CA PHE A 347 -8.44 -15.19 -1.90
C PHE A 347 -7.74 -16.40 -1.26
N SER A 348 -8.18 -17.63 -1.58
CA SER A 348 -7.53 -18.86 -1.10
C SER A 348 -6.13 -19.12 -1.68
N ARG A 349 -5.72 -18.32 -2.68
CA ARG A 349 -4.49 -18.52 -3.45
C ARG A 349 -3.66 -17.24 -3.58
N LEU A 350 -3.77 -16.32 -2.62
CA LEU A 350 -3.05 -15.04 -2.64
C LEU A 350 -1.53 -15.18 -2.76
N TYR A 351 -0.96 -16.31 -2.34
CA TYR A 351 0.46 -16.62 -2.58
C TYR A 351 0.85 -16.59 -4.06
N TRP A 352 -0.09 -16.82 -4.99
CA TRP A 352 0.09 -16.77 -6.45
C TRP A 352 -0.14 -15.39 -7.06
N TYR A 353 -0.45 -14.38 -6.23
CA TYR A 353 -0.65 -12.99 -6.62
C TYR A 353 0.41 -12.09 -5.98
N ASN A 354 0.54 -10.87 -6.47
CA ASN A 354 1.19 -9.80 -5.71
C ASN A 354 0.09 -9.05 -4.96
N PHE A 355 -0.35 -9.58 -3.82
CA PHE A 355 -1.28 -8.88 -2.95
C PHE A 355 -0.49 -7.96 -2.01
N LEU A 356 -0.49 -6.67 -2.31
CA LEU A 356 0.25 -5.64 -1.57
C LEU A 356 -0.70 -4.93 -0.60
N ASP A 357 -0.31 -4.89 0.68
CA ASP A 357 -1.01 -4.14 1.72
C ASP A 357 -0.31 -2.79 1.93
N ALA A 358 -1.03 -1.72 1.65
CA ALA A 358 -0.52 -0.35 1.67
C ALA A 358 -0.53 0.31 3.05
N ARG A 359 -1.05 -0.39 4.07
CA ARG A 359 -1.10 0.14 5.44
C ARG A 359 0.30 0.27 6.05
N PRO A 360 0.47 1.15 7.05
CA PRO A 360 1.69 1.21 7.86
C PRO A 360 2.08 -0.15 8.43
N ARG A 361 3.38 -0.45 8.54
CA ARG A 361 3.87 -1.77 9.01
C ARG A 361 3.32 -2.16 10.38
N ASN A 362 3.20 -1.20 11.29
CA ASN A 362 2.68 -1.46 12.64
C ASN A 362 1.21 -1.91 12.63
N GLU A 363 0.41 -1.43 11.69
CA GLU A 363 -0.97 -1.90 11.49
C GLU A 363 -0.98 -3.28 10.82
N PHE A 364 -0.15 -3.46 9.78
CA PHE A 364 -0.01 -4.75 9.09
C PHE A 364 0.42 -5.89 10.02
N PHE A 365 1.41 -5.67 10.86
CA PHE A 365 1.92 -6.67 11.81
C PHE A 365 1.12 -6.71 13.13
N GLY A 366 0.17 -5.79 13.32
CA GLY A 366 -0.69 -5.77 14.51
C GLY A 366 0.01 -5.34 15.80
N PHE A 367 1.06 -4.51 15.71
CA PHE A 367 1.78 -4.00 16.89
C PHE A 367 0.96 -2.95 17.66
N ASN A 368 0.18 -2.09 16.99
CA ASN A 368 -0.58 -1.00 17.61
C ASN A 368 -2.09 -1.01 17.28
N GLY A 369 -2.60 -2.11 16.73
CA GLY A 369 -3.95 -2.17 16.18
C GLY A 369 -4.15 -1.30 14.94
N ASN A 370 -5.38 -1.23 14.45
CA ASN A 370 -5.79 -0.43 13.31
C ASN A 370 -6.27 0.96 13.76
N ARG A 371 -5.67 2.03 13.22
CA ARG A 371 -6.01 3.41 13.62
C ARG A 371 -7.46 3.80 13.32
N LEU A 372 -8.08 3.18 12.30
CA LEU A 372 -9.45 3.48 11.86
C LEU A 372 -10.48 2.49 12.39
N PHE A 373 -10.05 1.26 12.72
CA PHE A 373 -10.94 0.15 13.03
C PHE A 373 -10.69 -0.49 14.41
N GLY A 374 -9.77 0.05 15.21
CA GLY A 374 -9.52 -0.34 16.60
C GLY A 374 -8.44 -1.43 16.76
N PRO A 375 -8.27 -1.99 17.97
CA PRO A 375 -7.09 -2.77 18.36
C PRO A 375 -6.96 -4.16 17.72
N GLN A 376 -7.82 -4.53 16.77
CA GLN A 376 -7.79 -5.87 16.17
C GLN A 376 -6.52 -6.04 15.32
N ARG A 377 -5.80 -7.14 15.56
CA ARG A 377 -4.70 -7.60 14.71
C ARG A 377 -5.30 -8.18 13.44
N SER A 378 -4.82 -7.75 12.29
CA SER A 378 -5.40 -8.24 11.04
C SER A 378 -4.48 -7.94 9.86
N ARG A 379 -4.00 -9.03 9.27
CA ARG A 379 -3.47 -9.06 7.91
C ARG A 379 -4.14 -10.21 7.18
N VAL A 380 -4.28 -10.07 5.88
CA VAL A 380 -4.71 -11.18 5.04
C VAL A 380 -3.55 -12.15 4.86
N SER A 381 -3.79 -13.44 5.10
CA SER A 381 -2.75 -14.45 4.90
C SER A 381 -2.25 -14.44 3.44
N GLY A 382 -0.94 -14.52 3.25
CA GLY A 382 -0.30 -14.40 1.93
C GLY A 382 -0.17 -12.96 1.38
N SER A 383 -0.70 -11.94 2.06
CA SER A 383 -0.42 -10.54 1.70
C SER A 383 1.02 -10.12 2.03
N LYS A 384 1.52 -9.13 1.31
CA LYS A 384 2.88 -8.58 1.43
C LYS A 384 2.79 -7.12 1.89
N PRO A 385 3.51 -6.71 2.95
CA PRO A 385 3.51 -5.31 3.36
C PRO A 385 4.24 -4.47 2.31
N PHE A 386 3.57 -3.44 1.80
CA PHE A 386 4.16 -2.43 0.92
C PHE A 386 3.58 -1.05 1.28
N PRO A 387 3.97 -0.50 2.45
CA PRO A 387 3.32 0.65 3.05
C PRO A 387 3.44 1.92 2.21
N ALA A 388 2.35 2.68 2.11
CA ALA A 388 2.32 3.92 1.34
C ALA A 388 3.28 5.00 1.89
N ASP A 389 3.49 5.02 3.21
CA ASP A 389 4.38 5.97 3.88
C ASP A 389 5.85 5.77 3.51
N GLU A 390 6.25 4.53 3.21
CA GLU A 390 7.62 4.23 2.76
C GLU A 390 7.90 4.63 1.32
N LEU A 391 6.88 5.05 0.57
CA LEU A 391 7.00 5.52 -0.81
C LEU A 391 7.20 7.04 -0.91
N ILE A 392 7.14 7.75 0.21
CA ILE A 392 7.38 9.19 0.28
C ILE A 392 8.70 9.43 1.02
N ARG A 393 9.58 10.22 0.41
CA ARG A 393 10.87 10.60 0.99
C ARG A 393 10.66 11.64 2.09
N SER A 394 11.66 11.81 2.95
CA SER A 394 11.59 12.73 4.10
C SER A 394 11.40 14.21 3.72
N ASP A 395 11.73 14.59 2.49
CA ASP A 395 11.50 15.93 1.93
C ASP A 395 10.08 16.10 1.33
N GLY A 396 9.22 15.09 1.49
CA GLY A 396 7.81 15.11 1.09
C GLY A 396 7.57 14.74 -0.38
N PHE A 397 8.61 14.48 -1.16
CA PHE A 397 8.46 14.04 -2.55
C PHE A 397 8.31 12.52 -2.63
N PHE A 398 7.71 12.04 -3.71
CA PHE A 398 7.64 10.62 -4.02
C PHE A 398 9.06 10.02 -4.15
N ALA A 399 9.21 8.76 -3.78
CA ALA A 399 10.39 7.96 -4.04
C ALA A 399 10.66 7.88 -5.55
N THR A 400 11.92 7.84 -5.92
CA THR A 400 12.37 7.63 -7.30
C THR A 400 11.99 6.23 -7.79
N ASN A 401 11.91 6.05 -9.11
CA ASN A 401 11.62 4.75 -9.70
C ASN A 401 12.57 3.64 -9.22
N SER A 402 13.85 3.97 -9.00
CA SER A 402 14.85 3.02 -8.48
C SER A 402 14.55 2.61 -7.04
N GLU A 403 14.24 3.56 -6.17
CA GLU A 403 13.86 3.30 -4.77
C GLU A 403 12.58 2.47 -4.68
N ILE A 404 11.57 2.78 -5.51
CA ILE A 404 10.32 2.00 -5.59
C ILE A 404 10.62 0.56 -6.00
N LEU A 405 11.41 0.35 -7.05
CA LEU A 405 11.78 -1.00 -7.52
C LEU A 405 12.53 -1.79 -6.44
N GLN A 406 13.48 -1.16 -5.75
CA GLN A 406 14.23 -1.79 -4.67
C GLN A 406 13.31 -2.22 -3.52
N LYS A 407 12.42 -1.31 -3.08
CA LYS A 407 11.42 -1.62 -2.04
C LYS A 407 10.50 -2.75 -2.47
N LEU A 408 10.07 -2.76 -3.73
CA LEU A 408 9.16 -3.77 -4.26
C LEU A 408 9.82 -5.15 -4.33
N GLN A 409 11.09 -5.22 -4.74
CA GLN A 409 11.87 -6.47 -4.77
C GLN A 409 11.97 -7.11 -3.37
N ASN A 410 12.16 -6.29 -2.32
CA ASN A 410 12.25 -6.77 -0.94
C ASN A 410 10.93 -7.40 -0.43
N THR A 411 9.80 -7.21 -1.11
CA THR A 411 8.52 -7.86 -0.77
C THR A 411 8.40 -9.29 -1.31
N GLY A 412 9.32 -9.73 -2.17
CA GLY A 412 9.16 -10.95 -2.97
C GLY A 412 8.14 -10.78 -4.10
N PHE A 413 8.01 -9.56 -4.63
CA PHE A 413 7.18 -9.26 -5.80
C PHE A 413 7.63 -10.08 -7.02
N VAL A 414 6.67 -10.58 -7.80
CA VAL A 414 6.93 -11.35 -9.03
C VAL A 414 6.25 -10.67 -10.20
N GLN A 415 7.02 -10.10 -11.13
CA GLN A 415 6.49 -9.28 -12.22
C GLN A 415 5.46 -9.99 -13.12
N SER A 416 5.57 -11.31 -13.29
CA SER A 416 4.61 -12.07 -14.09
C SER A 416 3.24 -12.25 -13.44
N ARG A 417 3.13 -12.07 -12.12
CA ARG A 417 1.90 -12.27 -11.35
C ARG A 417 0.99 -11.04 -11.40
N GLN A 418 -0.31 -11.28 -11.31
CA GLN A 418 -1.30 -10.21 -11.18
C GLN A 418 -1.10 -9.48 -9.84
N THR A 419 -1.14 -8.15 -9.88
CA THR A 419 -0.97 -7.29 -8.71
C THR A 419 -2.32 -6.77 -8.22
N ILE A 420 -2.54 -6.88 -6.91
CA ILE A 420 -3.72 -6.42 -6.19
C ILE A 420 -3.20 -5.55 -5.04
N VAL A 421 -3.82 -4.40 -4.83
CA VAL A 421 -3.42 -3.46 -3.77
C VAL A 421 -4.62 -3.16 -2.89
N ALA A 422 -4.44 -3.31 -1.57
CA ALA A 422 -5.44 -3.02 -0.55
C ALA A 422 -4.87 -2.14 0.56
N GLY A 423 -5.74 -1.52 1.34
CA GLY A 423 -5.37 -0.67 2.48
C GLY A 423 -6.46 -0.69 3.56
N ASN A 424 -6.45 0.32 4.44
CA ASN A 424 -7.57 0.55 5.37
C ASN A 424 -8.77 1.16 4.66
N THR A 425 -8.47 2.17 3.85
CA THR A 425 -9.33 2.70 2.81
C THR A 425 -8.57 2.57 1.50
N ALA A 426 -9.19 3.04 0.42
CA ALA A 426 -8.52 3.10 -0.87
C ALA A 426 -7.46 4.22 -0.96
N ASP A 427 -7.25 5.02 0.09
CA ASP A 427 -6.33 6.17 0.07
C ASP A 427 -4.86 5.70 -0.01
N GLU A 428 -4.37 4.91 0.95
CA GLU A 428 -3.00 4.40 0.94
C GLU A 428 -2.77 3.48 -0.28
N ALA A 429 -3.76 2.66 -0.60
CA ALA A 429 -3.70 1.77 -1.75
C ALA A 429 -3.56 2.56 -3.07
N SER A 430 -4.18 3.74 -3.17
CA SER A 430 -4.02 4.61 -4.36
C SER A 430 -2.61 5.17 -4.50
N VAL A 431 -1.91 5.45 -3.39
CA VAL A 431 -0.48 5.84 -3.39
C VAL A 431 0.37 4.71 -3.95
N VAL A 432 0.13 3.47 -3.53
CA VAL A 432 0.83 2.30 -4.07
C VAL A 432 0.50 2.07 -5.55
N ILE A 433 -0.75 2.21 -5.98
CA ILE A 433 -1.13 2.13 -7.41
C ILE A 433 -0.39 3.19 -8.24
N LEU A 434 -0.24 4.41 -7.71
CA LEU A 434 0.55 5.46 -8.35
C LEU A 434 2.03 5.07 -8.47
N ALA A 435 2.63 4.52 -7.41
CA ALA A 435 4.01 4.04 -7.43
C ALA A 435 4.24 2.93 -8.48
N LEU A 436 3.32 1.96 -8.54
CA LEU A 436 3.36 0.88 -9.52
C LEU A 436 3.26 1.42 -10.95
N LYS A 437 2.40 2.42 -11.19
CA LYS A 437 2.32 3.10 -12.49
C LYS A 437 3.63 3.78 -12.89
N LEU A 438 4.34 4.42 -11.95
CA LEU A 438 5.61 5.10 -12.21
C LEU A 438 6.73 4.15 -12.66
N ILE A 439 6.71 2.90 -12.19
CA ILE A 439 7.65 1.85 -12.59
C ILE A 439 7.14 0.98 -13.75
N GLY A 440 6.00 1.34 -14.36
CA GLY A 440 5.44 0.66 -15.53
C GLY A 440 4.58 -0.57 -15.26
N GLU A 441 4.20 -0.85 -14.01
CA GLU A 441 3.21 -1.89 -13.70
C GLU A 441 1.78 -1.33 -13.84
N GLU A 442 1.23 -1.47 -15.04
CA GLU A 442 -0.09 -0.91 -15.38
C GLU A 442 -1.27 -1.83 -15.06
N ARG A 443 -1.02 -3.11 -14.72
CA ARG A 443 -2.08 -4.10 -14.50
C ARG A 443 -2.53 -4.17 -13.04
N ALA A 444 -1.94 -3.37 -12.15
CA ALA A 444 -2.30 -3.37 -10.74
C ALA A 444 -3.77 -2.98 -10.53
N ARG A 445 -4.46 -3.74 -9.68
CA ARG A 445 -5.89 -3.57 -9.39
C ARG A 445 -6.09 -3.08 -7.97
N LEU A 446 -6.90 -2.05 -7.81
CA LEU A 446 -7.25 -1.45 -6.53
C LEU A 446 -8.42 -2.20 -5.91
N TYR A 447 -8.25 -2.67 -4.67
CA TYR A 447 -9.36 -3.09 -3.82
C TYR A 447 -9.90 -1.86 -3.09
N ASN A 448 -11.10 -1.39 -3.49
CA ASN A 448 -11.65 -0.11 -3.02
C ASN A 448 -12.34 -0.18 -1.64
N LYS A 449 -12.72 -1.39 -1.19
CA LYS A 449 -13.50 -1.56 0.03
C LYS A 449 -12.71 -1.24 1.29
N ASN A 450 -13.43 -1.03 2.39
CA ASN A 450 -12.79 -0.87 3.70
C ASN A 450 -12.06 -2.13 4.09
N SER A 451 -10.92 -1.89 4.73
CA SER A 451 -10.11 -2.76 5.53
C SER A 451 -9.89 -4.19 5.03
N VAL A 452 -8.62 -4.59 5.07
CA VAL A 452 -8.20 -5.99 5.11
C VAL A 452 -8.90 -6.77 6.24
N ASP A 453 -9.49 -6.09 7.22
CA ASP A 453 -10.26 -6.67 8.33
C ASP A 453 -11.62 -7.22 7.89
N GLU A 454 -12.27 -6.66 6.86
CA GLU A 454 -13.48 -7.25 6.29
C GLU A 454 -13.16 -8.55 5.54
N LEU A 455 -11.97 -8.62 4.93
CA LEU A 455 -11.43 -9.85 4.34
C LEU A 455 -11.24 -10.96 5.40
N ARG A 456 -11.18 -10.62 6.70
CA ARG A 456 -11.20 -11.60 7.82
C ARG A 456 -12.57 -12.22 8.05
N SER A 457 -13.64 -11.43 7.91
CA SER A 457 -14.97 -11.78 8.44
C SER A 457 -15.72 -12.83 7.61
N SER A 458 -15.34 -13.01 6.35
CA SER A 458 -16.14 -13.82 5.43
C SER A 458 -15.57 -15.23 5.20
N TYR A 459 -14.25 -15.41 5.27
CA TYR A 459 -13.62 -16.70 4.99
C TYR A 459 -12.22 -16.80 5.64
N LEU A 460 -12.13 -17.62 6.70
CA LEU A 460 -10.97 -18.42 7.14
C LEU A 460 -9.55 -17.81 7.06
N CYS A 461 -8.95 -17.58 8.22
CA CYS A 461 -7.71 -18.23 8.67
C CYS A 461 -7.49 -17.81 10.13
N ASP A 462 -8.08 -18.56 11.06
CA ASP A 462 -7.49 -18.71 12.39
C ASP A 462 -6.24 -19.57 12.19
N ASP A 463 -5.10 -18.94 11.93
CA ASP A 463 -3.77 -19.56 12.01
C ASP A 463 -2.85 -18.67 12.86
#